data_AF-A0A0C5V7Z5-F1
#
_entry.id   AF-A0A0C5V7Z5-F1
#
_cell.length_a   1.000
_cell.length_b   1.000
_cell.length_c   1.000
_cell.angle_alpha   90.00
_cell.angle_beta   90.00
_cell.angle_gamma   90.00
#
_symmetry.space_group_name_H-M   'P 1'
#
loop_
_entity.id
_entity.type
_entity.pdbx_description
1 polymer ?
#
loop_
_entity_poly.entity_id
_entity_poly.type
_entity_poly.pdbx_seq_one_letter_code
_entity_poly.pdbx_strand_id
1 'polypeptide(L)'
;MRPVFLAFCFTLLAFCVQAENCLPAAKDYWTPRITQYSTLLGSRLTQGNSYTSVFNSAEYADWKTAIMESARQLDITFPSDYNNSFVALSSALLGELPIGETSQQNMTILPDIRFSVADDFDSPDHLILIGKISKRINVNSSQFETLCESLLQCNAQGQSACQLYLDAWAKAVSAYKYEMERVTPQKMAELAFEYSDDWNQFFNEARSQTLLDRMLTAQMNRKMLISQTFQKAPDTQYFVAHPGVVMEYANQAADGEQLKAALSVEWLGVNRWRGCHFGFSNIPCGLSIVSVYSDKASSRDIGHGAMFHFSNAYSLGLIDRAGQTSVFISVDILKAFEPEKNKIEKWRKQADKFLKPFS
;
A
#
# COMPACT_ATOMS: atom_id res chain seq x y z
N MET A 1 7.08 60.89 40.39
CA MET A 1 7.23 60.13 39.13
C MET A 1 8.03 58.87 39.45
N ARG A 2 7.56 57.71 38.96
CA ARG A 2 7.71 56.39 39.60
C ARG A 2 8.87 55.56 39.01
N PRO A 3 9.71 54.93 39.86
CA PRO A 3 10.52 53.78 39.52
C PRO A 3 10.17 52.59 40.43
N VAL A 4 9.24 51.72 40.03
CA VAL A 4 8.90 50.49 40.80
C VAL A 4 8.68 49.25 39.89
N PHE A 5 8.76 49.37 38.56
CA PHE A 5 8.32 48.28 37.67
C PHE A 5 9.38 47.28 37.18
N LEU A 6 10.67 47.43 37.50
CA LEU A 6 11.72 46.53 36.97
C LEU A 6 12.11 45.33 37.87
N ALA A 7 11.72 45.31 39.14
CA ALA A 7 12.15 44.24 40.06
C ALA A 7 11.27 42.97 40.01
N PHE A 8 10.10 43.03 39.38
CA PHE A 8 9.15 41.90 39.35
C PHE A 8 9.33 40.93 38.17
N CYS A 9 10.19 41.26 37.20
CA CYS A 9 10.38 40.42 36.01
C CYS A 9 11.51 39.38 36.17
N PHE A 10 12.43 39.56 37.12
CA PHE A 10 13.57 38.66 37.33
C PHE A 10 13.28 37.48 38.27
N THR A 11 12.28 37.59 39.15
CA THR A 11 11.88 36.50 40.06
C THR A 11 10.94 35.48 39.43
N LEU A 12 10.26 35.81 38.33
CA LEU A 12 9.43 34.86 37.57
C LEU A 12 10.23 33.95 36.62
N LEU A 13 11.47 34.32 36.27
CA LEU A 13 12.35 33.49 35.44
C LEU A 13 13.10 32.40 36.22
N ALA A 14 13.28 32.57 37.54
CA ALA A 14 14.02 31.60 38.37
C ALA A 14 13.21 30.33 38.72
N PHE A 15 11.88 30.39 38.66
CA PHE A 15 11.00 29.25 38.95
C PHE A 15 10.64 28.40 37.72
N CYS A 16 11.01 28.83 36.50
CA CYS A 16 10.71 28.07 35.28
C CYS A 16 11.84 27.09 34.88
N VAL A 17 13.06 27.24 35.41
CA VAL A 17 14.23 26.47 34.95
C VAL A 17 14.35 25.07 35.59
N GLN A 18 13.55 24.76 36.61
CA GLN A 18 13.63 23.47 37.31
C GLN A 18 12.68 22.39 36.78
N ALA A 19 11.73 22.75 35.90
CA ALA A 19 10.71 21.82 35.41
C ALA A 19 11.12 20.99 34.17
N GLU A 20 12.28 21.23 33.56
CA GLU A 20 12.63 20.65 32.23
C GLU A 20 13.48 19.36 32.26
N ASN A 21 13.86 18.81 33.41
CA ASN A 21 14.91 17.77 33.45
C ASN A 21 14.42 16.31 33.35
N CYS A 22 13.17 15.99 33.66
CA CYS A 22 12.74 14.58 33.73
C CYS A 22 12.50 13.93 32.36
N LEU A 23 11.99 14.66 31.37
CA LEU A 23 11.67 14.10 30.06
C LEU A 23 12.93 13.65 29.28
N PRO A 24 13.99 14.48 29.17
CA PRO A 24 15.25 14.03 28.56
C PRO A 24 15.85 12.84 29.32
N ALA A 25 15.84 12.88 30.66
CA ALA A 25 16.36 11.80 31.50
C ALA A 25 15.64 10.46 31.26
N ALA A 26 14.31 10.47 31.14
CA ALA A 26 13.53 9.26 30.86
C ALA A 26 13.86 8.67 29.48
N LYS A 27 14.02 9.54 28.47
CA LYS A 27 14.45 9.11 27.14
C LYS A 27 15.86 8.52 27.18
N ASP A 28 16.80 9.20 27.84
CA ASP A 28 18.19 8.78 27.93
C ASP A 28 18.36 7.48 28.72
N TYR A 29 17.51 7.24 29.72
CA TYR A 29 17.49 6.00 30.49
C TYR A 29 17.17 4.78 29.61
N TRP A 30 16.16 4.87 28.74
CA TRP A 30 15.70 3.76 27.91
C TRP A 30 16.43 3.64 26.57
N THR A 31 17.05 4.70 26.10
CA THR A 31 17.74 4.73 24.80
C THR A 31 18.78 3.61 24.62
N PRO A 32 19.79 3.48 25.49
CA PRO A 32 20.81 2.44 25.35
C PRO A 32 20.26 1.04 25.70
N ARG A 33 19.10 0.96 26.36
CA ARG A 33 18.51 -0.30 26.82
C ARG A 33 17.60 -0.94 25.80
N ILE A 34 16.77 -0.16 25.11
CA ILE A 34 15.70 -0.68 24.25
C ILE A 34 15.61 0.11 22.94
N THR A 35 15.60 1.45 23.00
CA THR A 35 15.29 2.28 21.81
C THR A 35 16.25 2.01 20.66
N GLN A 36 17.55 1.84 20.94
CA GLN A 36 18.54 1.48 19.92
C GLN A 36 18.18 0.17 19.21
N TYR A 37 17.84 -0.88 19.97
CA TYR A 37 17.47 -2.19 19.41
C TYR A 37 16.14 -2.14 18.65
N SER A 38 15.15 -1.44 19.19
CA SER A 38 13.85 -1.24 18.55
C SER A 38 13.98 -0.50 17.22
N THR A 39 14.77 0.57 17.18
CA THR A 39 15.02 1.35 15.96
C THR A 39 15.78 0.51 14.93
N LEU A 40 16.77 -0.27 15.36
CA LEU A 40 17.51 -1.17 14.47
C LEU A 40 16.60 -2.25 13.87
N LEU A 41 15.73 -2.86 14.68
CA LEU A 41 14.71 -3.81 14.21
C LEU A 41 13.78 -3.14 13.20
N GLY A 42 13.26 -1.96 13.52
CA GLY A 42 12.42 -1.17 12.61
C GLY A 42 13.10 -0.92 11.25
N SER A 43 14.35 -0.46 11.28
CA SER A 43 15.16 -0.28 10.06
C SER A 43 15.30 -1.57 9.25
N ARG A 44 15.57 -2.71 9.90
CA ARG A 44 15.65 -4.02 9.23
C ARG A 44 14.33 -4.45 8.60
N LEU A 45 13.20 -4.24 9.29
CA LEU A 45 11.87 -4.51 8.76
C LEU A 45 11.58 -3.66 7.51
N THR A 46 12.08 -2.42 7.48
CA THR A 46 11.91 -1.53 6.31
C THR A 46 12.84 -1.84 5.13
N GLN A 47 13.96 -2.56 5.32
CA GLN A 47 14.92 -2.84 4.24
C GLN A 47 14.46 -3.90 3.21
N GLY A 48 13.21 -4.38 3.30
CA GLY A 48 12.64 -5.29 2.28
C GLY A 48 13.08 -6.75 2.40
N ASN A 49 13.83 -7.07 3.44
CA ASN A 49 14.09 -8.45 3.84
C ASN A 49 12.77 -9.15 4.18
N SER A 50 12.67 -10.45 3.89
CA SER A 50 11.53 -11.26 4.36
C SER A 50 11.42 -11.14 5.88
N TYR A 51 10.20 -10.96 6.42
CA TYR A 51 9.97 -10.93 7.87
C TYR A 51 10.64 -12.11 8.57
N THR A 52 10.60 -13.29 7.96
CA THR A 52 11.27 -14.50 8.47
C THR A 52 12.78 -14.31 8.64
N SER A 53 13.45 -13.64 7.70
CA SER A 53 14.89 -13.37 7.81
C SER A 53 15.20 -12.34 8.90
N VAL A 54 14.32 -11.35 9.10
CA VAL A 54 14.49 -10.34 10.16
C VAL A 54 14.26 -10.96 11.54
N PHE A 55 13.22 -11.77 11.71
CA PHE A 55 12.93 -12.42 13.01
C PHE A 55 13.86 -13.58 13.35
N ASN A 56 14.67 -14.05 12.41
CA ASN A 56 15.76 -15.00 12.68
C ASN A 56 17.12 -14.32 12.86
N SER A 57 17.17 -12.99 12.80
CA SER A 57 18.42 -12.23 12.92
C SER A 57 18.91 -12.12 14.36
N ALA A 58 20.21 -11.88 14.53
CA ALA A 58 20.79 -11.56 15.84
C ALA A 58 20.17 -10.28 16.42
N GLU A 59 19.87 -9.30 15.58
CA GLU A 59 19.25 -8.04 15.99
C GLU A 59 17.87 -8.24 16.62
N TYR A 60 17.07 -9.17 16.11
CA TYR A 60 15.80 -9.53 16.75
C TYR A 60 16.00 -10.26 18.09
N ALA A 61 16.98 -11.16 18.18
CA ALA A 61 17.29 -11.84 19.43
C ALA A 61 17.76 -10.85 20.51
N ASP A 62 18.58 -9.87 20.13
CA ASP A 62 19.06 -8.80 21.00
C ASP A 62 17.90 -7.92 21.46
N TRP A 63 17.04 -7.48 20.53
CA TRP A 63 15.84 -6.70 20.84
C TRP A 63 14.88 -7.42 21.78
N LYS A 64 14.60 -8.70 21.51
CA LYS A 64 13.79 -9.56 22.36
C LYS A 64 14.37 -9.64 23.77
N THR A 65 15.69 -9.85 23.88
CA THR A 65 16.38 -9.93 25.16
C THR A 65 16.30 -8.61 25.92
N ALA A 66 16.56 -7.49 25.24
CA ALA A 66 16.46 -6.13 25.79
C ALA A 66 15.06 -5.82 26.35
N ILE A 67 14.00 -6.12 25.58
CA ILE A 67 12.62 -5.94 26.04
C ILE A 67 12.33 -6.78 27.27
N MET A 68 12.67 -8.08 27.23
CA MET A 68 12.37 -8.98 28.34
C MET A 68 13.12 -8.57 29.62
N GLU A 69 14.35 -8.10 29.49
CA GLU A 69 15.14 -7.63 30.64
C GLU A 69 14.60 -6.32 31.20
N SER A 70 14.25 -5.36 30.34
CA SER A 70 13.60 -4.12 30.79
C SER A 70 12.26 -4.37 31.48
N ALA A 71 11.49 -5.34 30.99
CA ALA A 71 10.21 -5.73 31.58
C ALA A 71 10.40 -6.35 32.98
N ARG A 72 11.45 -7.17 33.18
CA ARG A 72 11.80 -7.68 34.52
C ARG A 72 12.18 -6.55 35.48
N GLN A 73 12.94 -5.56 34.99
CA GLN A 73 13.28 -4.39 35.81
C GLN A 73 12.04 -3.60 36.23
N LEU A 74 11.05 -3.48 35.33
CA LEU A 74 9.77 -2.86 35.65
C LEU A 74 8.95 -3.70 36.63
N ASP A 75 8.92 -5.02 36.51
CA ASP A 75 8.26 -5.89 37.49
C ASP A 75 8.88 -5.78 38.89
N ILE A 76 10.19 -5.54 38.98
CA ILE A 76 10.88 -5.28 40.26
C ILE A 76 10.54 -3.88 40.80
N THR A 77 10.46 -2.88 39.92
CA THR A 77 10.21 -1.47 40.27
C THR A 77 8.75 -1.23 40.65
N PHE A 78 7.83 -1.89 39.95
CA PHE A 78 6.39 -1.80 40.09
C PHE A 78 5.83 -3.22 40.31
N PRO A 79 5.90 -3.74 41.54
CA PRO A 79 5.39 -5.06 41.85
C PRO A 79 3.92 -5.18 41.44
N SER A 80 3.63 -6.15 40.60
CA SER A 80 2.29 -6.45 40.08
C SER A 80 1.98 -7.93 40.25
N ASP A 81 0.70 -8.27 40.17
CA ASP A 81 0.24 -9.65 40.23
C ASP A 81 0.80 -10.42 39.02
N TYR A 82 1.15 -11.70 39.20
CA TYR A 82 1.83 -12.53 38.19
C TYR A 82 1.16 -12.53 36.79
N ASN A 83 -0.17 -12.43 36.72
CA ASN A 83 -0.91 -12.42 35.46
C ASN A 83 -0.91 -11.06 34.74
N ASN A 84 -0.59 -10.00 35.46
CA ASN A 84 -0.59 -8.60 35.02
C ASN A 84 0.82 -7.99 35.11
N SER A 85 1.86 -8.79 34.81
CA SER A 85 3.25 -8.36 34.87
C SER A 85 3.75 -7.77 33.54
N PHE A 86 4.71 -6.86 33.61
CA PHE A 86 5.38 -6.27 32.45
C PHE A 86 6.02 -7.36 31.58
N VAL A 87 6.61 -8.40 32.19
CA VAL A 87 7.12 -9.58 31.47
C VAL A 87 6.01 -10.29 30.71
N ALA A 88 4.82 -10.43 31.29
CA ALA A 88 3.68 -11.06 30.64
C ALA A 88 3.06 -10.19 29.54
N LEU A 89 3.19 -8.85 29.60
CA LEU A 89 2.82 -7.93 28.51
C LEU A 89 3.81 -8.02 27.35
N SER A 90 5.11 -7.95 27.63
CA SER A 90 6.17 -8.09 26.65
C SER A 90 6.16 -9.46 25.96
N SER A 91 5.86 -10.53 26.71
CA SER A 91 5.70 -11.86 26.11
C SER A 91 4.51 -11.92 25.15
N ALA A 92 3.39 -11.26 25.48
CA ALA A 92 2.24 -11.15 24.58
C ALA A 92 2.57 -10.35 23.32
N LEU A 93 3.25 -9.21 23.47
CA LEU A 93 3.76 -8.42 22.34
C LEU A 93 4.60 -9.27 21.37
N LEU A 94 5.58 -10.01 21.91
CA LEU A 94 6.48 -10.86 21.11
C LEU A 94 5.74 -12.02 20.42
N GLY A 95 4.67 -12.54 21.04
CA GLY A 95 3.84 -13.60 20.47
C GLY A 95 2.91 -13.13 19.34
N GLU A 96 2.65 -11.83 19.24
CA GLU A 96 1.81 -11.26 18.18
C GLU A 96 2.57 -10.87 16.91
N LEU A 97 3.89 -10.81 16.97
CA LEU A 97 4.72 -10.50 15.80
C LEU A 97 4.53 -11.57 14.72
N PRO A 98 4.44 -11.20 13.44
CA PRO A 98 4.12 -12.13 12.34
C PRO A 98 5.33 -12.98 11.95
N ILE A 99 5.82 -13.81 12.87
CA ILE A 99 6.95 -14.71 12.64
C ILE A 99 6.49 -15.83 11.69
N GLY A 100 7.00 -15.83 10.45
CA GLY A 100 6.78 -16.90 9.47
C GLY A 100 5.67 -16.64 8.44
N GLU A 101 4.97 -15.50 8.49
CA GLU A 101 4.05 -15.12 7.40
C GLU A 101 4.86 -14.53 6.23
N THR A 102 4.72 -15.13 5.04
CA THR A 102 5.45 -14.76 3.80
C THR A 102 4.95 -13.47 3.15
N SER A 103 4.07 -12.72 3.81
CA SER A 103 3.27 -11.69 3.16
C SER A 103 3.77 -10.29 3.50
N GLN A 104 4.51 -9.68 2.57
CA GLN A 104 4.67 -8.22 2.49
C GLN A 104 3.30 -7.48 2.39
N GLN A 105 2.21 -8.20 2.13
CA GLN A 105 0.88 -7.64 1.88
C GLN A 105 0.05 -7.45 3.15
N ASN A 106 0.42 -8.08 4.27
CA ASN A 106 -0.17 -7.83 5.57
C ASN A 106 0.78 -6.95 6.40
N MET A 107 0.89 -5.68 6.04
CA MET A 107 1.23 -4.63 7.01
C MET A 107 0.07 -4.41 7.99
N THR A 108 -0.50 -5.52 8.51
CA THR A 108 -1.40 -5.52 9.64
C THR A 108 -0.78 -4.74 10.79
N ILE A 109 -1.65 -4.11 11.57
CA ILE A 109 -1.35 -3.30 12.74
C ILE A 109 -0.25 -3.99 13.57
N LEU A 110 0.97 -3.47 13.51
CA LEU A 110 2.06 -3.94 14.36
C LEU A 110 1.67 -3.70 15.82
N PRO A 111 1.85 -4.70 16.70
CA PRO A 111 1.41 -4.60 18.08
C PRO A 111 2.15 -3.46 18.81
N ASP A 112 1.44 -2.73 19.66
CA ASP A 112 1.92 -1.48 20.26
C ASP A 112 1.75 -1.54 21.77
N ILE A 113 2.72 -1.05 22.53
CA ILE A 113 2.49 -0.78 23.96
C ILE A 113 2.29 0.72 24.11
N ARG A 114 1.17 1.10 24.72
CA ARG A 114 0.86 2.49 25.06
C ARG A 114 0.67 2.65 26.55
N PHE A 115 1.25 3.71 27.09
CA PHE A 115 0.93 4.21 28.42
C PHE A 115 -0.27 5.16 28.32
N SER A 116 -1.26 4.98 29.20
CA SER A 116 -2.40 5.88 29.33
C SER A 116 -2.57 6.26 30.78
N VAL A 117 -2.63 7.57 31.02
CA VAL A 117 -3.02 8.13 32.31
C VAL A 117 -4.52 7.93 32.47
N ALA A 118 -4.97 7.62 33.68
CA ALA A 118 -6.40 7.52 33.94
C ALA A 118 -7.07 8.91 33.93
N ASP A 119 -8.24 9.03 33.31
CA ASP A 119 -8.99 10.29 33.24
C ASP A 119 -9.62 10.70 34.59
N ASP A 120 -9.68 9.77 35.55
CA ASP A 120 -10.24 9.97 36.88
C ASP A 120 -9.20 9.64 37.96
N PHE A 121 -9.17 10.45 39.03
CA PHE A 121 -8.20 10.34 40.13
C PHE A 121 -8.27 9.00 40.85
N ASP A 122 -9.41 8.32 40.79
CA ASP A 122 -9.65 7.03 41.46
C ASP A 122 -9.26 5.81 40.59
N SER A 123 -8.88 6.03 39.33
CA SER A 123 -8.51 4.95 38.42
C SER A 123 -6.98 4.83 38.30
N PRO A 124 -6.42 3.61 38.30
CA PRO A 124 -4.98 3.44 38.12
C PRO A 124 -4.56 3.77 36.69
N ASP A 125 -3.36 4.35 36.56
CA ASP A 125 -2.67 4.45 35.28
C ASP A 125 -2.51 3.06 34.67
N HIS A 126 -2.49 2.97 33.34
CA HIS A 126 -2.44 1.67 32.70
C HIS A 126 -1.60 1.62 31.44
N LEU A 127 -0.94 0.48 31.26
CA LEU A 127 -0.26 0.10 30.02
C LEU A 127 -1.15 -0.84 29.24
N ILE A 128 -1.34 -0.56 27.95
CA ILE A 128 -2.16 -1.35 27.04
C ILE A 128 -1.29 -1.86 25.90
N LEU A 129 -1.29 -3.17 25.70
CA LEU A 129 -0.92 -3.79 24.44
C LEU A 129 -2.10 -3.66 23.48
N ILE A 130 -1.89 -2.98 22.36
CA ILE A 130 -2.83 -2.83 21.26
C ILE A 130 -2.33 -3.71 20.12
N GLY A 131 -3.09 -4.76 19.82
CA GLY A 131 -2.76 -5.70 18.75
C GLY A 131 -3.91 -6.67 18.48
N LYS A 132 -3.60 -7.89 18.04
CA LYS A 132 -4.56 -9.00 17.91
C LYS A 132 -5.16 -9.37 19.26
N ILE A 133 -4.38 -9.25 20.34
CA ILE A 133 -4.80 -9.46 21.72
C ILE A 133 -4.68 -8.12 22.44
N SER A 134 -5.76 -7.70 23.10
CA SER A 134 -5.71 -6.54 23.99
C SER A 134 -5.33 -7.01 25.39
N LYS A 135 -4.21 -6.55 25.92
CA LYS A 135 -3.79 -6.82 27.31
C LYS A 135 -3.54 -5.51 28.05
N ARG A 136 -4.02 -5.42 29.30
CA ARG A 136 -3.89 -4.24 30.14
C ARG A 136 -3.17 -4.58 31.44
N ILE A 137 -2.30 -3.69 31.89
CA ILE A 137 -1.70 -3.70 33.23
C ILE A 137 -2.05 -2.40 33.92
N ASN A 138 -2.53 -2.50 35.15
CA ASN A 138 -2.76 -1.34 36.02
C ASN A 138 -1.49 -1.07 36.82
N VAL A 139 -1.06 0.17 36.89
CA VAL A 139 0.13 0.61 37.63
C VAL A 139 -0.27 1.77 38.52
N ASN A 140 0.00 1.65 39.82
CA ASN A 140 -0.19 2.76 40.74
C ASN A 140 1.05 3.68 40.74
N SER A 141 1.22 4.45 39.65
CA SER A 141 2.38 5.33 39.43
C SER A 141 2.65 6.27 40.61
N SER A 142 1.59 6.80 41.23
CA SER A 142 1.68 7.74 42.35
C SER A 142 2.42 7.19 43.58
N GLN A 143 2.34 5.88 43.84
CA GLN A 143 3.01 5.25 44.99
C GLN A 143 4.53 5.16 44.81
N PHE A 144 5.03 5.27 43.58
CA PHE A 144 6.43 5.05 43.24
C PHE A 144 7.16 6.32 42.81
N GLU A 145 6.55 7.49 42.98
CA GLU A 145 7.03 8.75 42.42
C GLU A 145 8.49 9.06 42.79
N THR A 146 8.83 9.01 44.10
CA THR A 146 10.20 9.24 44.59
C THR A 146 11.21 8.23 44.04
N LEU A 147 10.79 6.98 43.80
CA LEU A 147 11.64 5.97 43.19
C LEU A 147 11.93 6.32 41.72
N CYS A 148 10.92 6.74 40.97
CA CYS A 148 11.08 7.17 39.58
C CYS A 148 11.96 8.42 39.46
N GLU A 149 11.76 9.42 40.33
CA GLU A 149 12.62 10.60 40.43
C GLU A 149 14.09 10.21 40.70
N SER A 150 14.31 9.26 41.61
CA SER A 150 15.65 8.75 41.90
C SER A 150 16.26 7.98 40.73
N LEU A 151 15.49 7.17 40.02
CA LEU A 151 15.95 6.41 38.85
C LEU A 151 16.33 7.35 37.70
N LEU A 152 15.51 8.39 37.48
CA LEU A 152 15.71 9.39 36.44
C LEU A 152 16.71 10.48 36.85
N GLN A 153 17.11 10.55 38.13
CA GLN A 153 17.94 11.62 38.68
C GLN A 153 17.34 13.01 38.39
N CYS A 154 16.02 13.14 38.55
CA CYS A 154 15.27 14.34 38.20
C CYS A 154 14.24 14.69 39.30
N ASN A 155 13.66 15.89 39.24
CA ASN A 155 12.57 16.34 40.11
C ASN A 155 11.40 16.76 39.22
N ALA A 156 10.25 16.12 39.40
CA ALA A 156 9.16 16.24 38.46
C ALA A 156 8.16 17.32 38.91
N GLN A 157 8.36 18.55 38.44
CA GLN A 157 7.43 19.65 38.70
C GLN A 157 6.31 19.68 37.64
N GLY A 158 5.17 19.08 37.96
CA GLY A 158 3.93 19.20 37.16
C GLY A 158 3.57 18.01 36.26
N GLN A 159 4.48 17.06 36.07
CA GLN A 159 4.19 15.74 35.49
C GLN A 159 4.80 14.67 36.39
N SER A 160 4.17 13.50 36.50
CA SER A 160 4.75 12.41 37.30
C SER A 160 6.00 11.85 36.61
N ALA A 161 7.12 11.76 37.34
CA ALA A 161 8.33 11.05 36.95
C ALA A 161 8.02 9.61 36.55
N CYS A 162 7.12 8.92 37.26
CA CYS A 162 6.73 7.57 36.90
C CYS A 162 5.93 7.50 35.60
N GLN A 163 5.03 8.45 35.36
CA GLN A 163 4.32 8.55 34.07
C GLN A 163 5.31 8.75 32.91
N LEU A 164 6.26 9.68 33.07
CA LEU A 164 7.33 9.92 32.09
C LEU A 164 8.21 8.68 31.89
N TYR A 165 8.56 7.99 32.96
CA TYR A 165 9.38 6.77 32.92
C TYR A 165 8.70 5.62 32.16
N LEU A 166 7.41 5.38 32.45
CA LEU A 166 6.61 4.31 31.83
C LEU A 166 6.23 4.64 30.38
N ASP A 167 5.88 5.89 30.08
CA ASP A 167 5.64 6.35 28.71
C ASP A 167 6.91 6.27 27.86
N ALA A 168 8.07 6.68 28.40
CA ALA A 168 9.34 6.55 27.71
C ALA A 168 9.71 5.08 27.45
N TRP A 169 9.40 4.17 28.38
CA TRP A 169 9.57 2.73 28.17
C TRP A 169 8.67 2.22 27.03
N ALA A 170 7.38 2.53 27.08
CA ALA A 170 6.41 2.13 26.07
C ALA A 170 6.82 2.62 24.68
N LYS A 171 7.23 3.90 24.58
CA LYS A 171 7.78 4.50 23.35
C LYS A 171 9.07 3.82 22.90
N ALA A 172 9.98 3.46 23.81
CA ALA A 172 11.22 2.78 23.49
C ALA A 172 10.96 1.37 22.92
N VAL A 173 10.03 0.62 23.51
CA VAL A 173 9.59 -0.69 23.02
C VAL A 173 8.96 -0.55 21.63
N SER A 174 8.08 0.43 21.44
CA SER A 174 7.37 0.67 20.17
C SER A 174 8.17 1.44 19.12
N ALA A 175 9.43 1.84 19.39
CA ALA A 175 10.21 2.66 18.45
C ALA A 175 10.45 1.97 17.08
N TYR A 176 10.36 0.65 17.00
CA TYR A 176 10.41 -0.08 15.73
C TYR A 176 9.26 0.30 14.78
N LYS A 177 8.08 0.64 15.34
CA LYS A 177 6.92 1.11 14.57
C LYS A 177 7.17 2.46 13.94
N TYR A 178 7.87 3.36 14.62
CA TYR A 178 8.15 4.69 14.08
C TYR A 178 8.94 4.60 12.76
N GLU A 179 9.95 3.73 12.69
CA GLU A 179 10.68 3.50 11.44
C GLU A 179 9.77 2.91 10.35
N MET A 180 8.90 1.97 10.72
CA MET A 180 7.92 1.41 9.79
C MET A 180 6.92 2.45 9.30
N GLU A 181 6.35 3.27 10.19
CA GLU A 181 5.40 4.34 9.87
C GLU A 181 6.04 5.44 9.01
N ARG A 182 7.35 5.67 9.16
CA ARG A 182 8.11 6.61 8.32
C ARG A 182 8.31 6.09 6.90
N VAL A 183 8.63 4.81 6.74
CA VAL A 183 8.95 4.22 5.42
C VAL A 183 7.71 3.69 4.69
N THR A 184 6.66 3.31 5.40
CA THR A 184 5.43 2.76 4.81
C THR A 184 4.79 3.71 3.80
N PRO A 185 4.58 5.02 4.08
CA PRO A 185 4.03 5.95 3.11
C PRO A 185 4.89 6.08 1.85
N GLN A 186 6.22 6.07 1.99
CA GLN A 186 7.15 6.14 0.86
C GLN A 186 7.02 4.90 -0.03
N LYS A 187 7.06 3.71 0.56
CA LYS A 187 6.86 2.45 -0.18
C LYS A 187 5.47 2.34 -0.80
N MET A 188 4.44 2.78 -0.08
CA MET A 188 3.07 2.81 -0.63
C MET A 188 2.97 3.79 -1.80
N ALA A 189 3.66 4.94 -1.74
CA ALA A 189 3.74 5.87 -2.85
C ALA A 189 4.49 5.26 -4.05
N GLU A 190 5.64 4.62 -3.83
CA GLU A 190 6.41 3.91 -4.87
C GLU A 190 5.56 2.84 -5.55
N LEU A 191 4.89 1.99 -4.77
CA LEU A 191 3.95 1.00 -5.31
C LEU A 191 2.83 1.69 -6.07
N ALA A 192 2.17 2.70 -5.50
CA ALA A 192 1.09 3.43 -6.16
C ALA A 192 1.52 4.03 -7.50
N PHE A 193 2.75 4.52 -7.61
CA PHE A 193 3.33 4.98 -8.88
C PHE A 193 3.53 3.82 -9.85
N GLU A 194 4.12 2.69 -9.43
CA GLU A 194 4.27 1.50 -10.29
C GLU A 194 2.93 1.01 -10.82
N TYR A 195 1.92 0.87 -9.96
CA TYR A 195 0.57 0.46 -10.36
C TYR A 195 -0.10 1.50 -11.25
N SER A 196 0.07 2.79 -10.95
CA SER A 196 -0.45 3.86 -11.81
C SER A 196 0.17 3.80 -13.20
N ASP A 197 1.47 3.58 -13.31
CA ASP A 197 2.17 3.45 -14.58
C ASP A 197 1.71 2.21 -15.35
N ASP A 198 1.46 1.11 -14.65
CA ASP A 198 0.93 -0.13 -15.21
C ASP A 198 -0.47 0.06 -15.82
N TRP A 199 -1.36 0.75 -15.10
CA TRP A 199 -2.68 1.13 -15.61
C TRP A 199 -2.61 2.14 -16.73
N ASN A 200 -1.68 3.11 -16.66
CA ASN A 200 -1.46 4.07 -17.73
C ASN A 200 -1.01 3.35 -19.02
N GLN A 201 -0.08 2.40 -18.93
CA GLN A 201 0.32 1.56 -20.06
C GLN A 201 -0.87 0.75 -20.60
N PHE A 202 -1.69 0.14 -19.74
CA PHE A 202 -2.89 -0.55 -20.18
C PHE A 202 -3.82 0.37 -20.99
N PHE A 203 -4.12 1.58 -20.50
CA PHE A 203 -4.98 2.50 -21.23
C PHE A 203 -4.33 3.06 -22.50
N ASN A 204 -3.01 3.25 -22.53
CA ASN A 204 -2.30 3.83 -23.66
C ASN A 204 -1.93 2.80 -24.74
N GLU A 205 -1.61 1.57 -24.38
CA GLU A 205 -1.02 0.57 -25.28
C GLU A 205 -1.96 -0.60 -25.59
N ALA A 206 -2.89 -0.93 -24.70
CA ALA A 206 -3.85 -2.01 -24.96
C ALA A 206 -4.90 -1.59 -26.00
N ARG A 207 -5.62 -2.56 -26.58
CA ARG A 207 -6.73 -2.27 -27.51
C ARG A 207 -7.80 -1.44 -26.81
N SER A 208 -8.44 -0.55 -27.54
CA SER A 208 -9.57 0.22 -27.04
C SER A 208 -10.71 -0.72 -26.59
N GLN A 209 -11.42 -0.35 -25.53
CA GLN A 209 -12.51 -1.16 -25.00
C GLN A 209 -13.77 -0.32 -24.84
N THR A 210 -14.89 -0.82 -25.36
CA THR A 210 -16.22 -0.28 -25.11
C THR A 210 -16.64 -0.52 -23.66
N LEU A 211 -17.79 0.03 -23.26
CA LEU A 211 -18.35 -0.21 -21.93
C LEU A 211 -18.58 -1.71 -21.67
N LEU A 212 -19.10 -2.44 -22.65
CA LEU A 212 -19.39 -3.87 -22.53
C LEU A 212 -18.10 -4.69 -22.41
N ASP A 213 -17.08 -4.36 -23.19
CA ASP A 213 -15.76 -4.99 -23.14
C ASP A 213 -15.11 -4.83 -21.75
N ARG A 214 -15.19 -3.61 -21.19
CA ARG A 214 -14.68 -3.32 -19.84
C ARG A 214 -15.44 -4.09 -18.77
N MET A 215 -16.77 -4.15 -18.86
CA MET A 215 -17.60 -4.93 -17.93
C MET A 215 -17.24 -6.41 -17.98
N LEU A 216 -17.11 -6.98 -19.19
CA LEU A 216 -16.72 -8.38 -19.37
C LEU A 216 -15.31 -8.63 -18.82
N THR A 217 -14.36 -7.76 -19.16
CA THR A 217 -12.97 -7.87 -18.67
C THR A 217 -12.89 -7.77 -17.16
N ALA A 218 -13.63 -6.84 -16.54
CA ALA A 218 -13.69 -6.70 -15.09
C ALA A 218 -14.32 -7.93 -14.43
N GLN A 219 -15.39 -8.49 -15.01
CA GLN A 219 -16.03 -9.70 -14.52
C GLN A 219 -15.10 -10.91 -14.58
N MET A 220 -14.39 -11.10 -15.69
CA MET A 220 -13.45 -12.21 -15.86
C MET A 220 -12.24 -12.09 -14.92
N ASN A 221 -11.81 -10.86 -14.62
CA ASN A 221 -10.70 -10.56 -13.71
C ASN A 221 -11.17 -10.19 -12.29
N ARG A 222 -12.42 -10.48 -11.91
CA ARG A 222 -13.02 -10.01 -10.65
C ARG A 222 -12.20 -10.38 -9.42
N LYS A 223 -11.70 -11.62 -9.35
CA LYS A 223 -10.92 -12.10 -8.18
C LYS A 223 -9.65 -11.27 -7.96
N MET A 224 -8.98 -10.89 -9.04
CA MET A 224 -7.83 -9.99 -9.00
C MET A 224 -8.28 -8.60 -8.54
N LEU A 225 -9.26 -8.01 -9.22
CA LEU A 225 -9.70 -6.63 -9.01
C LEU A 225 -10.33 -6.33 -7.64
N ILE A 226 -10.92 -7.31 -6.94
CA ILE A 226 -11.51 -7.12 -5.60
C ILE A 226 -10.52 -7.38 -4.45
N SER A 227 -9.26 -7.67 -4.75
CA SER A 227 -8.23 -7.88 -3.74
C SER A 227 -8.02 -6.61 -2.89
N GLN A 228 -7.61 -6.79 -1.63
CA GLN A 228 -7.28 -5.70 -0.71
C GLN A 228 -5.93 -5.04 -1.01
N THR A 229 -5.16 -5.58 -1.96
CA THR A 229 -3.88 -5.04 -2.38
C THR A 229 -4.00 -4.30 -3.69
N PHE A 230 -3.11 -3.34 -3.94
CA PHE A 230 -3.01 -2.70 -5.24
C PHE A 230 -2.86 -3.75 -6.34
N GLN A 231 -3.64 -3.60 -7.41
CA GLN A 231 -3.69 -4.55 -8.51
C GLN A 231 -3.12 -3.94 -9.77
N LYS A 232 -2.29 -4.73 -10.46
CA LYS A 232 -1.85 -4.42 -11.82
C LYS A 232 -3.03 -4.48 -12.77
N ALA A 233 -2.90 -3.81 -13.91
CA ALA A 233 -3.87 -3.93 -14.98
C ALA A 233 -3.95 -5.39 -15.47
N PRO A 234 -5.15 -5.87 -15.87
CA PRO A 234 -5.33 -7.25 -16.31
C PRO A 234 -4.50 -7.52 -17.57
N ASP A 235 -3.82 -8.66 -17.61
CA ASP A 235 -3.02 -9.07 -18.78
C ASP A 235 -3.87 -9.38 -20.02
N THR A 236 -5.14 -9.72 -19.81
CA THR A 236 -6.06 -10.17 -20.85
C THR A 236 -7.30 -9.29 -20.89
N GLN A 237 -7.60 -8.79 -22.09
CA GLN A 237 -8.81 -8.07 -22.43
C GLN A 237 -9.81 -9.00 -23.10
N TYR A 238 -11.08 -8.81 -22.80
CA TYR A 238 -12.20 -9.55 -23.39
C TYR A 238 -13.10 -8.58 -24.14
N PHE A 239 -13.57 -9.00 -25.31
CA PHE A 239 -14.41 -8.20 -26.20
C PHE A 239 -15.74 -8.89 -26.43
N VAL A 240 -16.81 -8.11 -26.43
CA VAL A 240 -18.16 -8.59 -26.70
C VAL A 240 -18.98 -7.53 -27.40
N ALA A 241 -19.57 -7.90 -28.53
CA ALA A 241 -20.32 -7.00 -29.40
C ALA A 241 -19.55 -5.70 -29.72
N HIS A 242 -18.24 -5.83 -29.99
CA HIS A 242 -17.34 -4.72 -30.23
C HIS A 242 -17.45 -4.24 -31.69
N PRO A 243 -17.92 -3.00 -31.95
CA PRO A 243 -18.05 -2.49 -33.30
C PRO A 243 -16.70 -2.06 -33.87
N GLY A 244 -16.52 -2.22 -35.18
CA GLY A 244 -15.31 -1.83 -35.89
C GLY A 244 -15.55 -1.43 -37.34
N VAL A 245 -14.51 -0.88 -37.96
CA VAL A 245 -14.45 -0.59 -39.40
C VAL A 245 -13.28 -1.35 -39.98
N VAL A 246 -13.50 -1.96 -41.14
CA VAL A 246 -12.50 -2.80 -41.81
C VAL A 246 -12.39 -2.43 -43.28
N MET A 247 -11.22 -2.69 -43.86
CA MET A 247 -11.03 -2.68 -45.31
C MET A 247 -11.00 -4.14 -45.78
N GLU A 248 -12.03 -4.54 -46.52
CA GLU A 248 -12.26 -5.91 -46.96
C GLU A 248 -11.88 -6.08 -48.44
N TYR A 249 -11.06 -7.09 -48.73
CA TYR A 249 -10.74 -7.56 -50.07
C TYR A 249 -11.45 -8.89 -50.39
N ALA A 250 -12.28 -8.90 -51.43
CA ALA A 250 -12.96 -10.10 -51.94
C ALA A 250 -12.57 -10.34 -53.40
N ASN A 251 -11.89 -11.46 -53.67
CA ASN A 251 -11.39 -11.80 -54.99
C ASN A 251 -12.48 -12.14 -56.02
N GLN A 252 -13.66 -12.57 -55.57
CA GLN A 252 -14.80 -12.92 -56.43
C GLN A 252 -15.80 -11.77 -56.63
N ALA A 253 -15.50 -10.57 -56.13
CA ALA A 253 -16.33 -9.38 -56.40
C ALA A 253 -16.07 -8.85 -57.81
N ALA A 254 -17.04 -8.14 -58.38
CA ALA A 254 -16.90 -7.48 -59.67
C ALA A 254 -15.72 -6.48 -59.68
N ASP A 255 -15.17 -6.22 -60.88
CA ASP A 255 -14.08 -5.26 -61.04
C ASP A 255 -14.46 -3.87 -60.53
N GLY A 256 -13.62 -3.36 -59.62
CA GLY A 256 -13.84 -2.10 -58.91
C GLY A 256 -14.51 -2.25 -57.54
N GLU A 257 -15.07 -3.43 -57.21
CA GLU A 257 -15.69 -3.71 -55.90
C GLU A 257 -14.85 -4.64 -55.01
N GLN A 258 -13.67 -5.06 -55.48
CA GLN A 258 -12.85 -6.02 -54.73
C GLN A 258 -12.40 -5.49 -53.38
N LEU A 259 -12.05 -4.20 -53.27
CA LEU A 259 -11.61 -3.57 -52.02
C LEU A 259 -12.63 -2.54 -51.56
N LYS A 260 -13.29 -2.77 -50.41
CA LYS A 260 -14.33 -1.87 -49.87
C LYS A 260 -14.20 -1.68 -48.37
N ALA A 261 -14.54 -0.49 -47.89
CA ALA A 261 -14.74 -0.24 -46.46
C ALA A 261 -16.03 -0.92 -46.00
N ALA A 262 -15.97 -1.58 -44.85
CA ALA A 262 -17.06 -2.37 -44.30
C ALA A 262 -17.18 -2.18 -42.79
N LEU A 263 -18.35 -2.47 -42.24
CA LEU A 263 -18.59 -2.45 -40.80
C LEU A 263 -18.42 -3.85 -40.23
N SER A 264 -17.78 -3.96 -39.08
CA SER A 264 -17.61 -5.23 -38.38
C SER A 264 -18.21 -5.21 -36.99
N VAL A 265 -18.65 -6.38 -36.53
CA VAL A 265 -18.99 -6.63 -35.12
C VAL A 265 -18.21 -7.85 -34.64
N GLU A 266 -17.33 -7.63 -33.67
CA GLU A 266 -16.62 -8.66 -32.93
C GLU A 266 -17.54 -9.18 -31.81
N TRP A 267 -18.05 -10.40 -31.98
CA TRP A 267 -19.01 -11.00 -31.05
C TRP A 267 -18.36 -11.45 -29.76
N LEU A 268 -17.22 -12.11 -29.90
CA LEU A 268 -16.41 -12.62 -28.79
C LEU A 268 -14.94 -12.52 -29.17
N GLY A 269 -14.14 -11.96 -28.28
CA GLY A 269 -12.72 -11.81 -28.51
C GLY A 269 -11.89 -11.83 -27.24
N VAL A 270 -10.62 -12.20 -27.42
CA VAL A 270 -9.60 -12.19 -26.37
C VAL A 270 -8.35 -11.52 -26.92
N ASN A 271 -7.75 -10.60 -26.15
CA ASN A 271 -6.48 -9.97 -26.48
C ASN A 271 -5.53 -9.98 -25.28
N ARG A 272 -4.30 -10.43 -25.47
CA ARG A 272 -3.20 -10.28 -24.51
C ARG A 272 -2.34 -9.10 -24.92
N TRP A 273 -2.52 -8.00 -24.22
CA TRP A 273 -1.93 -6.72 -24.63
C TRP A 273 -0.43 -6.59 -24.32
N ARG A 274 0.07 -7.34 -23.33
CA ARG A 274 1.51 -7.44 -23.01
C ARG A 274 2.24 -8.48 -23.84
N GLY A 275 1.52 -9.29 -24.61
CA GLY A 275 2.11 -10.24 -25.53
C GLY A 275 1.66 -11.69 -25.39
N CYS A 276 1.81 -12.38 -26.51
CA CYS A 276 1.70 -13.81 -26.63
C CYS A 276 3.09 -14.37 -26.91
N HIS A 277 3.39 -15.54 -26.37
CA HIS A 277 4.61 -16.25 -26.69
C HIS A 277 4.48 -16.86 -28.09
N PHE A 278 5.09 -16.24 -29.08
CA PHE A 278 5.19 -16.77 -30.44
C PHE A 278 6.65 -16.78 -30.88
N GLY A 279 7.30 -17.94 -30.77
CA GLY A 279 8.73 -18.10 -31.02
C GLY A 279 9.59 -17.31 -30.01
N PHE A 280 10.48 -16.44 -30.52
CA PHE A 280 11.43 -15.64 -29.71
C PHE A 280 10.93 -14.24 -29.33
N SER A 281 9.69 -13.88 -29.68
CA SER A 281 9.17 -12.52 -29.48
C SER A 281 7.85 -12.53 -28.72
N ASN A 282 7.71 -11.57 -27.81
CA ASN A 282 6.49 -11.35 -27.03
C ASN A 282 5.68 -10.22 -27.70
N ILE A 283 4.81 -10.58 -28.64
CA ILE A 283 4.04 -9.62 -29.45
C ILE A 283 2.59 -9.61 -28.94
N PRO A 284 1.98 -8.45 -28.66
CA PRO A 284 0.57 -8.36 -28.29
C PRO A 284 -0.29 -9.07 -29.32
N CYS A 285 -1.16 -9.99 -28.89
CA CYS A 285 -1.95 -10.78 -29.80
C CYS A 285 -3.33 -11.14 -29.26
N GLY A 286 -4.25 -11.43 -30.18
CA GLY A 286 -5.60 -11.81 -29.84
C GLY A 286 -6.32 -12.57 -30.94
N LEU A 287 -7.47 -13.15 -30.62
CA LEU A 287 -8.33 -13.86 -31.55
C LEU A 287 -9.79 -13.58 -31.23
N SER A 288 -10.58 -13.40 -32.29
CA SER A 288 -11.99 -13.05 -32.18
C SER A 288 -12.86 -13.67 -33.25
N ILE A 289 -14.13 -13.86 -32.93
CA ILE A 289 -15.20 -14.25 -33.85
C ILE A 289 -15.91 -12.97 -34.29
N VAL A 290 -16.06 -12.78 -35.60
CA VAL A 290 -16.50 -11.52 -36.18
C VAL A 290 -17.56 -11.74 -37.26
N SER A 291 -18.47 -10.77 -37.38
CA SER A 291 -19.28 -10.57 -38.58
C SER A 291 -18.86 -9.31 -39.30
N VAL A 292 -18.87 -9.31 -40.63
CA VAL A 292 -18.60 -8.13 -41.47
C VAL A 292 -19.78 -7.88 -42.40
N TYR A 293 -20.30 -6.66 -42.36
CA TYR A 293 -21.32 -6.15 -43.28
C TYR A 293 -20.67 -5.25 -44.33
N SER A 294 -20.84 -5.62 -45.60
CA SER A 294 -20.42 -4.84 -46.76
C SER A 294 -21.50 -4.94 -47.84
N ASP A 295 -22.11 -3.81 -48.18
CA ASP A 295 -23.02 -3.72 -49.33
C ASP A 295 -22.23 -3.96 -50.64
N LYS A 296 -22.52 -5.01 -51.39
CA LYS A 296 -21.84 -5.36 -52.66
C LYS A 296 -22.88 -5.89 -53.64
N ALA A 297 -22.80 -5.50 -54.92
CA ALA A 297 -23.85 -5.82 -55.88
C ALA A 297 -23.96 -7.34 -56.18
N SER A 298 -22.86 -8.09 -56.01
CA SER A 298 -22.74 -9.48 -56.46
C SER A 298 -22.57 -10.53 -55.35
N SER A 299 -22.65 -10.16 -54.07
CA SER A 299 -22.46 -11.08 -52.93
C SER A 299 -23.42 -10.79 -51.79
N ARG A 300 -23.57 -11.73 -50.84
CA ARG A 300 -24.31 -11.46 -49.61
C ARG A 300 -23.66 -10.34 -48.81
N ASP A 301 -24.45 -9.51 -48.14
CA ASP A 301 -23.89 -8.37 -47.43
C ASP A 301 -23.12 -8.79 -46.15
N ILE A 302 -23.61 -9.82 -45.46
CA ILE A 302 -23.07 -10.28 -44.18
C ILE A 302 -22.23 -11.54 -44.38
N GLY A 303 -21.02 -11.51 -43.83
CA GLY A 303 -20.15 -12.68 -43.69
C GLY A 303 -19.69 -12.88 -42.26
N HIS A 304 -19.31 -14.11 -41.94
CA HIS A 304 -18.82 -14.49 -40.61
C HIS A 304 -17.43 -15.07 -40.71
N GLY A 305 -16.64 -14.93 -39.66
CA GLY A 305 -15.34 -15.58 -39.61
C GLY A 305 -14.53 -15.24 -38.38
N ALA A 306 -13.22 -15.24 -38.56
CA ALA A 306 -12.25 -15.07 -37.49
C ALA A 306 -11.34 -13.87 -37.77
N MET A 307 -10.90 -13.23 -36.69
CA MET A 307 -10.03 -12.06 -36.70
C MET A 307 -8.88 -12.27 -35.74
N PHE A 308 -7.66 -12.14 -36.24
CA PHE A 308 -6.44 -12.16 -35.46
C PHE A 308 -5.96 -10.74 -35.21
N HIS A 309 -5.65 -10.43 -33.95
CA HIS A 309 -5.15 -9.13 -33.51
C HIS A 309 -3.65 -9.20 -33.29
N PHE A 310 -2.93 -8.14 -33.65
CA PHE A 310 -1.51 -8.02 -33.37
C PHE A 310 -1.10 -6.57 -33.08
N SER A 311 -0.11 -6.41 -32.21
CA SER A 311 0.43 -5.11 -31.77
C SER A 311 -0.63 -4.15 -31.20
N ASN A 312 -1.76 -4.67 -30.68
CA ASN A 312 -2.89 -3.92 -30.13
C ASN A 312 -3.53 -2.86 -31.05
N ALA A 313 -3.08 -2.72 -32.29
CA ALA A 313 -3.53 -1.68 -33.20
C ALA A 313 -4.04 -2.24 -34.53
N TYR A 314 -3.59 -3.43 -34.92
CA TYR A 314 -3.86 -4.02 -36.22
C TYR A 314 -4.60 -5.34 -36.09
N SER A 315 -5.48 -5.61 -37.06
CA SER A 315 -6.19 -6.88 -37.14
C SER A 315 -6.22 -7.38 -38.58
N LEU A 316 -6.11 -8.70 -38.73
CA LEU A 316 -6.27 -9.42 -39.99
C LEU A 316 -7.38 -10.44 -39.81
N GLY A 317 -8.31 -10.52 -40.75
CA GLY A 317 -9.39 -11.49 -40.65
C GLY A 317 -9.74 -12.19 -41.94
N LEU A 318 -10.36 -13.35 -41.78
CA LEU A 318 -10.89 -14.17 -42.86
C LEU A 318 -12.40 -14.28 -42.64
N ILE A 319 -13.16 -14.06 -43.72
CA ILE A 319 -14.63 -14.07 -43.69
C ILE A 319 -15.13 -15.02 -44.78
N ASP A 320 -16.04 -15.92 -44.42
CA ASP A 320 -16.81 -16.70 -45.38
C ASP A 320 -18.19 -16.08 -45.61
N ARG A 321 -18.56 -16.01 -46.89
CA ARG A 321 -19.89 -15.65 -47.38
C ARG A 321 -20.38 -16.72 -48.33
N ALA A 322 -20.93 -17.80 -47.79
CA ALA A 322 -21.55 -18.86 -48.57
C ALA A 322 -20.58 -19.55 -49.54
N GLY A 323 -19.35 -19.80 -49.08
CA GLY A 323 -18.29 -20.38 -49.89
C GLY A 323 -17.43 -19.36 -50.63
N GLN A 324 -17.71 -18.06 -50.48
CA GLN A 324 -16.82 -16.99 -50.94
C GLN A 324 -15.97 -16.49 -49.77
N THR A 325 -14.67 -16.74 -49.83
CA THR A 325 -13.72 -16.26 -48.82
C THR A 325 -13.21 -14.87 -49.16
N SER A 326 -13.20 -13.99 -48.18
CA SER A 326 -12.62 -12.65 -48.26
C SER A 326 -11.64 -12.45 -47.10
N VAL A 327 -10.69 -11.53 -47.30
CA VAL A 327 -9.71 -11.14 -46.28
C VAL A 327 -9.94 -9.68 -45.93
N PHE A 328 -9.72 -9.29 -44.68
CA PHE A 328 -9.81 -7.88 -44.30
C PHE A 328 -8.68 -7.46 -43.38
N ILE A 329 -8.40 -6.16 -43.40
CA ILE A 329 -7.51 -5.49 -42.46
C ILE A 329 -8.31 -4.46 -41.65
N SER A 330 -7.93 -4.26 -40.39
CA SER A 330 -8.53 -3.23 -39.53
C SER A 330 -7.45 -2.54 -38.70
N VAL A 331 -7.70 -1.27 -38.39
CA VAL A 331 -6.93 -0.47 -37.44
C VAL A 331 -7.88 -0.07 -36.32
N ASP A 332 -7.40 -0.05 -35.07
CA ASP A 332 -8.20 0.39 -33.92
C ASP A 332 -8.46 1.91 -33.97
N ILE A 333 -9.52 2.30 -34.68
CA ILE A 333 -9.91 3.70 -34.87
C ILE A 333 -10.39 4.32 -33.55
N LEU A 334 -11.00 3.54 -32.66
CA LEU A 334 -11.49 4.04 -31.37
C LEU A 334 -10.34 4.62 -30.54
N LYS A 335 -9.14 4.03 -30.63
CA LYS A 335 -7.91 4.55 -30.04
C LYS A 335 -7.57 5.97 -30.53
N ALA A 336 -7.79 6.26 -31.81
CA ALA A 336 -7.53 7.59 -32.39
C ALA A 336 -8.50 8.66 -31.87
N PHE A 337 -9.66 8.26 -31.34
CA PHE A 337 -10.65 9.16 -30.74
C PHE A 337 -10.55 9.26 -29.21
N GLU A 338 -9.69 8.48 -28.56
CA GLU A 338 -9.46 8.62 -27.12
C GLU A 338 -8.68 9.92 -26.85
N PRO A 339 -9.20 10.83 -26.00
CA PRO A 339 -8.53 12.11 -25.74
C PRO A 339 -7.17 11.87 -25.05
N GLU A 340 -6.08 12.12 -25.78
CA GLU A 340 -4.73 12.00 -25.26
C GLU A 340 -4.46 12.96 -24.07
N LYS A 341 -3.79 12.43 -23.03
CA LYS A 341 -2.84 13.10 -22.11
C LYS A 341 -3.33 14.07 -21.02
N ASN A 342 -4.50 14.71 -21.10
CA ASN A 342 -4.89 15.72 -20.09
C ASN A 342 -5.29 15.18 -18.69
N LYS A 343 -5.44 13.85 -18.51
CA LYS A 343 -5.79 13.26 -17.20
C LYS A 343 -4.56 12.95 -16.32
N ILE A 344 -3.45 12.55 -16.92
CA ILE A 344 -2.19 12.23 -16.23
C ILE A 344 -1.60 13.48 -15.60
N GLU A 345 -1.67 14.61 -16.31
CA GLU A 345 -1.16 15.89 -15.81
C GLU A 345 -1.97 16.42 -14.62
N LYS A 346 -3.28 16.13 -14.56
CA LYS A 346 -4.12 16.42 -13.39
C LYS A 346 -3.78 15.54 -12.19
N TRP A 347 -3.55 14.25 -12.41
CA TRP A 347 -3.16 13.31 -11.36
C TRP A 347 -1.77 13.62 -10.80
N ARG A 348 -0.78 13.92 -11.66
CA ARG A 348 0.57 14.32 -11.24
C ARG A 348 0.53 15.59 -10.38
N LYS A 349 -0.23 16.62 -10.81
CA LYS A 349 -0.44 17.85 -10.02
C LYS A 349 -1.10 17.59 -8.67
N GLN A 350 -1.98 16.59 -8.57
CA GLN A 350 -2.60 16.20 -7.29
C GLN A 350 -1.63 15.43 -6.40
N ALA A 351 -0.89 14.46 -6.95
CA ALA A 351 0.14 13.70 -6.23
C ALA A 351 1.23 14.63 -5.68
N ASP A 352 1.75 15.56 -6.48
CA ASP A 352 2.74 16.55 -6.05
C ASP A 352 2.24 17.43 -4.88
N LYS A 353 0.93 17.72 -4.86
CA LYS A 353 0.29 18.47 -3.76
C LYS A 353 0.22 17.65 -2.47
N PHE A 354 0.01 16.34 -2.57
CA PHE A 354 -0.03 15.43 -1.41
C PHE A 354 1.36 15.08 -0.87
N LEU A 355 2.39 15.08 -1.73
CA LEU A 355 3.75 14.69 -1.34
C LEU A 355 4.60 15.85 -0.80
N LYS A 356 4.31 17.10 -1.17
CA LYS A 356 5.01 18.31 -0.68
C LYS A 356 5.09 18.51 0.84
N PRO A 357 4.14 18.07 1.68
CA PRO A 357 4.26 18.20 3.14
C PRO A 357 5.31 17.28 3.77
N PHE A 358 5.84 16.31 3.01
CA PHE A 358 6.74 15.27 3.50
C PHE A 358 8.18 15.39 2.96
N SER A 359 8.46 16.42 2.16
CA SER A 359 9.79 16.81 1.64
C SER A 359 10.26 18.07 2.33
#